data_AF-A0A2W6RQJ4-F1
#
_entry.id   AF-A0A2W6RQJ4-F1
#
_cell.length_a   1.000
_cell.length_b   1.000
_cell.length_c   1.000
_cell.angle_alpha   90.00
_cell.angle_beta   90.00
_cell.angle_gamma   90.00
#
_symmetry.space_group_name_H-M   'P 1'
#
loop_
_entity.id
_entity.type
_entity.pdbx_description
1 polymer ?
#
loop_
_entity_poly.entity_id
_entity_poly.type
_entity_poly.pdbx_seq_one_letter_code
_entity_poly.pdbx_strand_id
1 'polypeptide(L)'
;KGNYVVQDELTSYAIDTETTRWAEKWNPANEGLYSPMVGEKIQQEEWCYPALFQTKDNNCWFLLHESAVDGSYCGSKLSNKEDKNKYKITFPDPKDGRGKGESFPKISLPWKSPWRVIIIGNLNDIVASTLVDDIAPPSVIKNTDWIKPGAVSWNYWSSNHGTKDFKTVCAFADLAVAMDWPYTLLDWEWDSMGNGGNLEDALKYINSKGIKPLMWYNSGGDHTWVSSTPKDRMLTHENRVEEFTKLKKLGVAGVKVDFFESEKQDMIQYYLDILEDAAQFEMMVYFHGCLVPRGWSRTYPNLMTYEAVRGAEWYNNGPEFTATAPVHNTILPFTRNVVGSMDYTPVTFTNSQFPHLTSYGHELALSVVFESALQHFADRPEGYYELPDEPKKFLREVPTSWDETQLLQGFPGKDVVMARRKNNVWYVGGINGENIEKNINLKFDFLDKHNKYKLRLIKDGKHDKQIVTNDSVIESTDSVDVKVLRRGGFVAVISPL
;
A
#
# COMPACT_ATOMS: atom_id res chain seq x y z
N LYS A 1 10.57 -24.09 -31.11
CA LYS A 1 9.36 -24.06 -30.26
C LYS A 1 9.37 -25.33 -29.43
N GLY A 2 9.24 -25.24 -28.12
CA GLY A 2 9.31 -26.37 -27.20
C GLY A 2 8.89 -25.90 -25.81
N ASN A 3 8.37 -26.83 -25.01
CA ASN A 3 7.89 -26.58 -23.65
C ASN A 3 8.89 -27.19 -22.67
N TYR A 4 9.28 -26.41 -21.66
CA TYR A 4 10.30 -26.79 -20.70
C TYR A 4 9.83 -26.47 -19.29
N VAL A 5 10.38 -27.18 -18.31
CA VAL A 5 10.21 -26.89 -16.89
C VAL A 5 11.53 -26.31 -16.39
N VAL A 6 11.50 -25.08 -15.85
CA VAL A 6 12.70 -24.48 -15.27
C VAL A 6 12.91 -25.10 -13.89
N GLN A 7 13.99 -25.88 -13.77
CA GLN A 7 14.29 -26.62 -12.53
C GLN A 7 14.93 -25.73 -11.47
N ASP A 8 15.64 -24.68 -11.89
CA ASP A 8 16.34 -23.77 -11.00
C ASP A 8 16.64 -22.44 -11.71
N GLU A 9 16.80 -21.38 -10.92
CA GLU A 9 17.34 -20.10 -11.37
C GLU A 9 18.63 -19.81 -10.60
N LEU A 10 19.75 -19.69 -11.31
CA LEU A 10 21.07 -19.52 -10.69
C LEU A 10 21.38 -18.07 -10.29
N THR A 11 20.44 -17.14 -10.55
CA THR A 11 20.57 -15.73 -10.19
C THR A 11 20.79 -15.58 -8.68
N SER A 12 21.84 -14.85 -8.30
CA SER A 12 22.16 -14.60 -6.90
C SER A 12 22.94 -13.31 -6.72
N TYR A 13 22.81 -12.72 -5.54
CA TYR A 13 23.47 -11.48 -5.13
C TYR A 13 24.43 -11.76 -3.98
N ALA A 14 25.71 -11.45 -4.18
CA ALA A 14 26.71 -11.52 -3.12
C ALA A 14 26.67 -10.21 -2.33
N ILE A 15 26.31 -10.30 -1.04
CA ILE A 15 26.09 -9.15 -0.16
C ILE A 15 26.85 -9.40 1.13
N ASP A 16 27.86 -8.57 1.39
CA ASP A 16 28.74 -8.68 2.55
C ASP A 16 28.00 -8.54 3.88
N THR A 17 28.48 -9.21 4.95
CA THR A 17 27.84 -9.16 6.28
C THR A 17 27.84 -7.76 6.90
N GLU A 18 28.73 -6.86 6.50
CA GLU A 18 28.79 -5.49 6.99
C GLU A 18 27.76 -4.57 6.31
N THR A 19 27.06 -5.06 5.27
CA THR A 19 25.94 -4.35 4.63
C THR A 19 24.70 -4.43 5.52
N THR A 20 24.17 -3.29 5.95
CA THR A 20 22.90 -3.26 6.70
C THR A 20 21.77 -3.56 5.74
N ARG A 21 20.80 -4.38 6.18
CA ARG A 21 19.67 -4.79 5.35
C ARG A 21 18.35 -4.68 6.08
N TRP A 22 17.32 -4.22 5.38
CA TRP A 22 15.93 -4.22 5.81
C TRP A 22 15.20 -5.19 4.90
N ALA A 23 14.84 -6.34 5.45
CA ALA A 23 14.14 -7.39 4.74
C ALA A 23 13.03 -7.96 5.63
N GLU A 24 12.02 -8.47 4.97
CA GLU A 24 10.87 -9.14 5.58
C GLU A 24 10.99 -10.65 5.35
N LYS A 25 10.77 -11.46 6.39
CA LYS A 25 10.76 -12.92 6.22
C LYS A 25 9.62 -13.34 5.32
N TRP A 26 9.90 -14.29 4.42
CA TRP A 26 8.92 -14.83 3.49
C TRP A 26 7.66 -15.31 4.20
N ASN A 27 6.53 -14.74 3.79
CA ASN A 27 5.21 -15.31 3.96
C ASN A 27 4.37 -14.99 2.71
N PRO A 28 3.38 -15.83 2.35
CA PRO A 28 2.64 -15.65 1.10
C PRO A 28 1.83 -14.35 0.97
N ALA A 29 1.46 -13.72 2.09
CA ALA A 29 0.69 -12.47 2.10
C ALA A 29 1.59 -11.21 2.09
N ASN A 30 2.90 -11.37 2.29
CA ASN A 30 3.88 -10.29 2.44
C ASN A 30 3.53 -9.30 3.58
N GLU A 31 3.05 -9.81 4.73
CA GLU A 31 2.58 -9.01 5.87
C GLU A 31 3.52 -9.06 7.10
N GLY A 32 4.80 -9.29 6.87
CA GLY A 32 5.81 -9.30 7.92
C GLY A 32 6.32 -7.90 8.29
N LEU A 33 7.08 -7.83 9.38
CA LEU A 33 7.83 -6.64 9.74
C LEU A 33 9.20 -6.63 9.05
N TYR A 34 9.59 -5.48 8.50
CA TYR A 34 10.97 -5.22 8.12
C TYR A 34 11.82 -4.99 9.37
N SER A 35 12.94 -5.71 9.48
CA SER A 35 13.89 -5.54 10.59
C SER A 35 15.30 -5.26 10.07
N PRO A 36 16.01 -4.25 10.61
CA PRO A 36 17.40 -4.00 10.23
C PRO A 36 18.31 -5.11 10.77
N MET A 37 19.16 -5.67 9.90
CA MET A 37 20.14 -6.68 10.26
C MET A 37 21.52 -6.35 9.67
N VAL A 38 22.57 -6.63 10.44
CA VAL A 38 23.97 -6.46 10.03
C VAL A 38 24.88 -7.35 10.88
N GLY A 39 25.99 -7.81 10.31
CA GLY A 39 27.01 -8.63 10.98
C GLY A 39 26.43 -9.91 11.58
N GLU A 40 26.68 -10.12 12.88
CA GLU A 40 26.21 -11.32 13.57
C GLU A 40 24.68 -11.44 13.65
N LYS A 41 23.94 -10.32 13.53
CA LYS A 41 22.47 -10.31 13.62
C LYS A 41 21.75 -10.78 12.35
N ILE A 42 22.47 -10.95 11.25
CA ILE A 42 21.88 -11.43 9.99
C ILE A 42 21.37 -12.86 10.19
N GLN A 43 20.09 -13.06 9.84
CA GLN A 43 19.44 -14.36 9.86
C GLN A 43 19.57 -15.03 8.49
N GLN A 44 19.50 -16.37 8.47
CA GLN A 44 19.52 -17.17 7.25
C GLN A 44 18.13 -17.75 7.01
N GLU A 45 17.38 -17.12 6.12
CA GLU A 45 15.96 -17.38 5.88
C GLU A 45 15.63 -17.21 4.38
N GLU A 46 14.35 -17.36 4.05
CA GLU A 46 13.78 -16.80 2.82
C GLU A 46 13.14 -15.44 3.12
N TRP A 47 13.23 -14.54 2.15
CA TRP A 47 12.87 -13.14 2.30
C TRP A 47 11.94 -12.69 1.17
N CYS A 48 10.94 -11.91 1.54
CA CYS A 48 10.08 -11.19 0.60
C CYS A 48 10.89 -10.17 -0.19
N TYR A 49 10.35 -9.80 -1.34
CA TYR A 49 10.70 -8.54 -1.96
C TYR A 49 9.79 -7.41 -1.44
N PRO A 50 10.18 -6.13 -1.62
CA PRO A 50 11.54 -5.70 -1.94
C PRO A 50 12.47 -5.81 -0.72
N ALA A 51 13.78 -5.92 -0.96
CA ALA A 51 14.78 -5.93 0.12
C ALA A 51 15.77 -4.77 -0.05
N LEU A 52 15.89 -3.92 0.98
CA LEU A 52 16.75 -2.73 0.97
C LEU A 52 18.07 -3.00 1.67
N PHE A 53 19.14 -2.45 1.11
CA PHE A 53 20.50 -2.60 1.61
C PHE A 53 21.23 -1.25 1.63
N GLN A 54 22.09 -1.08 2.63
CA GLN A 54 23.01 0.05 2.76
C GLN A 54 24.44 -0.47 2.89
N THR A 55 25.32 -0.03 2.02
CA THR A 55 26.75 -0.39 2.09
C THR A 55 27.39 0.12 3.37
N LYS A 56 28.40 -0.61 3.88
CA LYS A 56 29.12 -0.28 5.13
C LYS A 56 29.64 1.16 5.19
N ASP A 57 30.10 1.67 4.05
CA ASP A 57 30.65 3.03 3.94
C ASP A 57 29.56 4.12 3.89
N ASN A 58 28.28 3.73 3.92
CA ASN A 58 27.10 4.59 3.88
C ASN A 58 26.95 5.42 2.61
N ASN A 59 27.71 5.11 1.55
CA ASN A 59 27.71 5.89 0.31
C ASN A 59 26.72 5.36 -0.74
N CYS A 60 26.18 4.17 -0.55
CA CYS A 60 25.32 3.53 -1.54
C CYS A 60 24.18 2.75 -0.88
N TRP A 61 22.99 2.92 -1.46
CA TRP A 61 21.80 2.15 -1.17
C TRP A 61 21.44 1.34 -2.39
N PHE A 62 20.91 0.14 -2.17
CA PHE A 62 20.31 -0.63 -3.25
C PHE A 62 19.09 -1.43 -2.78
N LEU A 63 18.09 -1.51 -3.66
CA LEU A 63 16.84 -2.23 -3.44
C LEU A 63 16.73 -3.37 -4.46
N LEU A 64 16.60 -4.60 -3.96
CA LEU A 64 16.36 -5.78 -4.79
C LEU A 64 14.86 -6.01 -4.97
N HIS A 65 14.44 -6.24 -6.21
CA HIS A 65 13.05 -6.54 -6.58
C HIS A 65 12.98 -7.33 -7.90
N GLU A 66 11.77 -7.56 -8.41
CA GLU A 66 11.53 -8.03 -9.78
C GLU A 66 10.31 -7.32 -10.39
N SER A 67 10.24 -7.29 -11.72
CA SER A 67 9.14 -6.66 -12.46
C SER A 67 8.79 -7.44 -13.72
N ALA A 68 7.62 -7.15 -14.29
CA ALA A 68 7.07 -7.77 -15.48
C ALA A 68 6.94 -9.30 -15.35
N VAL A 69 6.55 -9.77 -14.17
CA VAL A 69 6.16 -11.17 -13.97
C VAL A 69 4.81 -11.38 -14.67
N ASP A 70 4.68 -12.42 -15.50
CA ASP A 70 3.44 -12.75 -16.19
C ASP A 70 3.11 -14.24 -16.06
N GLY A 71 1.99 -14.69 -16.62
CA GLY A 71 1.55 -16.08 -16.56
C GLY A 71 2.48 -17.09 -17.26
N SER A 72 3.58 -16.64 -17.89
CA SER A 72 4.63 -17.53 -18.39
C SER A 72 5.65 -17.93 -17.32
N TYR A 73 5.59 -17.35 -16.11
CA TYR A 73 6.51 -17.63 -15.01
C TYR A 73 5.86 -17.50 -13.63
N CYS A 74 6.60 -17.80 -12.57
CA CYS A 74 6.18 -17.58 -11.18
C CYS A 74 6.79 -16.31 -10.60
N GLY A 75 6.19 -15.80 -9.52
CA GLY A 75 6.89 -14.87 -8.62
C GLY A 75 8.03 -15.59 -7.92
N SER A 76 8.99 -14.83 -7.41
CA SER A 76 10.18 -15.36 -6.77
C SER A 76 10.44 -14.71 -5.41
N LYS A 77 11.34 -15.32 -4.65
CA LYS A 77 11.80 -14.83 -3.35
C LYS A 77 13.31 -14.89 -3.24
N LEU A 78 13.88 -14.21 -2.24
CA LEU A 78 15.32 -14.24 -1.97
C LEU A 78 15.62 -15.26 -0.87
N SER A 79 16.73 -16.00 -0.98
CA SER A 79 17.16 -16.98 0.01
C SER A 79 18.64 -16.82 0.32
N ASN A 80 18.97 -16.71 1.62
CA ASN A 80 20.33 -16.81 2.13
C ASN A 80 20.49 -18.00 3.11
N LYS A 81 19.61 -19.01 2.99
CA LYS A 81 19.62 -20.21 3.85
C LYS A 81 20.94 -20.97 3.80
N GLU A 82 21.50 -21.15 2.60
CA GLU A 82 22.74 -21.91 2.40
C GLU A 82 24.01 -21.11 2.71
N ASP A 83 23.96 -19.78 2.49
CA ASP A 83 25.10 -18.90 2.67
C ASP A 83 24.62 -17.51 3.10
N LYS A 84 25.04 -17.08 4.29
CA LYS A 84 24.69 -15.80 4.92
C LYS A 84 25.03 -14.57 4.06
N ASN A 85 25.99 -14.69 3.15
CA ASN A 85 26.46 -13.64 2.25
C ASN A 85 25.88 -13.72 0.84
N LYS A 86 25.02 -14.70 0.54
CA LYS A 86 24.52 -14.91 -0.81
C LYS A 86 23.00 -15.03 -0.82
N TYR A 87 22.36 -14.06 -1.45
CA TYR A 87 20.91 -14.04 -1.64
C TYR A 87 20.60 -14.61 -3.02
N LYS A 88 20.26 -15.89 -3.08
CA LYS A 88 19.84 -16.58 -4.32
C LYS A 88 18.34 -16.38 -4.54
N ILE A 89 17.93 -16.24 -5.79
CA ILE A 89 16.50 -16.30 -6.15
C ILE A 89 16.01 -17.74 -6.00
N THR A 90 14.86 -17.93 -5.36
CA THR A 90 14.18 -19.23 -5.25
C THR A 90 12.72 -19.12 -5.69
N PHE A 91 12.19 -20.24 -6.18
CA PHE A 91 10.79 -20.35 -6.59
C PHE A 91 9.86 -20.53 -5.38
N PRO A 92 8.53 -20.35 -5.55
CA PRO A 92 7.55 -20.52 -4.48
C PRO A 92 7.62 -21.91 -3.85
N ASP A 93 7.33 -22.03 -2.55
CA ASP A 93 7.40 -23.33 -1.87
C ASP A 93 6.30 -24.26 -2.43
N PRO A 94 6.56 -25.57 -2.61
CA PRO A 94 5.53 -26.52 -3.00
C PRO A 94 4.28 -26.47 -2.12
N LYS A 95 4.37 -26.09 -0.84
CA LYS A 95 3.25 -25.97 0.11
C LYS A 95 2.43 -24.69 -0.04
N ASP A 96 2.96 -23.65 -0.69
CA ASP A 96 2.22 -22.41 -0.94
C ASP A 96 0.92 -22.73 -1.72
N GLY A 97 -0.14 -21.95 -1.49
CA GLY A 97 -1.46 -22.22 -2.04
C GLY A 97 -2.01 -23.58 -1.64
N ARG A 98 -1.75 -24.04 -0.41
CA ARG A 98 -2.16 -25.36 0.12
C ARG A 98 -1.67 -26.55 -0.71
N GLY A 99 -0.52 -26.43 -1.35
CA GLY A 99 0.00 -27.49 -2.21
C GLY A 99 -0.61 -27.54 -3.61
N LYS A 100 -1.45 -26.57 -3.98
CA LYS A 100 -2.01 -26.44 -5.33
C LYS A 100 -1.02 -25.72 -6.25
N GLY A 101 -1.11 -26.02 -7.54
CA GLY A 101 -0.18 -25.48 -8.54
C GLY A 101 1.22 -26.08 -8.46
N GLU A 102 1.97 -25.94 -9.55
CA GLU A 102 3.36 -26.41 -9.64
C GLU A 102 4.31 -25.32 -9.13
N SER A 103 5.30 -25.70 -8.31
CA SER A 103 6.34 -24.78 -7.83
C SER A 103 7.33 -24.40 -8.95
N PHE A 104 7.64 -25.36 -9.84
CA PHE A 104 8.53 -25.13 -10.97
C PHE A 104 7.78 -24.56 -12.18
N PRO A 105 8.17 -23.39 -12.69
CA PRO A 105 7.45 -22.76 -13.79
C PRO A 105 7.68 -23.49 -15.11
N LYS A 106 6.63 -23.56 -15.91
CA LYS A 106 6.59 -24.14 -17.25
C LYS A 106 6.67 -23.02 -18.28
N ILE A 107 7.68 -23.07 -19.14
CA ILE A 107 7.95 -22.04 -20.16
C ILE A 107 7.77 -22.60 -21.58
N SER A 108 7.42 -21.74 -22.52
CA SER A 108 7.26 -22.09 -23.95
C SER A 108 8.14 -21.18 -24.81
N LEU A 109 9.02 -21.76 -25.66
CA LEU A 109 9.97 -20.95 -26.45
C LEU A 109 9.35 -20.33 -27.72
N PRO A 110 9.68 -19.06 -28.06
CA PRO A 110 10.67 -18.20 -27.39
C PRO A 110 10.14 -17.60 -26.07
N TRP A 111 10.99 -17.57 -25.06
CA TRP A 111 10.65 -17.10 -23.72
C TRP A 111 11.74 -16.16 -23.18
N LYS A 112 11.36 -15.24 -22.30
CA LYS A 112 12.23 -14.34 -21.55
C LYS A 112 11.83 -14.39 -20.08
N SER A 113 12.79 -14.34 -19.17
CA SER A 113 12.48 -14.20 -17.75
C SER A 113 11.85 -12.85 -17.44
N PRO A 114 11.11 -12.74 -16.32
CA PRO A 114 10.85 -11.44 -15.72
C PRO A 114 12.15 -10.68 -15.45
N TRP A 115 12.04 -9.37 -15.25
CA TRP A 115 13.20 -8.54 -14.91
C TRP A 115 13.62 -8.78 -13.47
N ARG A 116 14.94 -8.91 -13.24
CA ARG A 116 15.54 -8.85 -11.90
C ARG A 116 16.04 -7.42 -11.69
N VAL A 117 15.48 -6.74 -10.71
CA VAL A 117 15.63 -5.29 -10.53
C VAL A 117 16.57 -5.01 -9.38
N ILE A 118 17.56 -4.16 -9.65
CA ILE A 118 18.41 -3.54 -8.64
C ILE A 118 18.31 -2.03 -8.82
N ILE A 119 17.61 -1.36 -7.91
CA ILE A 119 17.61 0.11 -7.84
C ILE A 119 18.83 0.51 -7.03
N ILE A 120 19.69 1.41 -7.52
CA ILE A 120 20.96 1.76 -6.87
C ILE A 120 21.10 3.28 -6.85
N GLY A 121 21.48 3.84 -5.70
CA GLY A 121 21.78 5.27 -5.57
C GLY A 121 21.86 5.74 -4.12
N ASN A 122 21.58 7.02 -3.91
CA ASN A 122 21.28 7.53 -2.56
C ASN A 122 19.81 7.20 -2.18
N LEU A 123 19.40 7.46 -0.94
CA LEU A 123 18.03 7.14 -0.51
C LEU A 123 16.93 7.84 -1.33
N ASN A 124 17.17 9.08 -1.79
CA ASN A 124 16.21 9.76 -2.64
C ASN A 124 16.09 9.09 -4.01
N ASP A 125 17.19 8.61 -4.58
CA ASP A 125 17.17 7.84 -5.84
C ASP A 125 16.38 6.53 -5.68
N ILE A 126 16.47 5.88 -4.51
CA ILE A 126 15.64 4.70 -4.19
C ILE A 126 14.17 5.09 -4.12
N VAL A 127 13.82 6.07 -3.28
CA VAL A 127 12.43 6.46 -3.01
C VAL A 127 11.71 7.02 -4.23
N ALA A 128 12.41 7.79 -5.07
CA ALA A 128 11.84 8.39 -6.26
C ALA A 128 11.87 7.46 -7.50
N SER A 129 12.36 6.23 -7.36
CA SER A 129 12.53 5.33 -8.50
C SER A 129 11.20 4.85 -9.07
N THR A 130 11.07 4.93 -10.38
CA THR A 130 9.97 4.36 -11.17
C THR A 130 10.38 3.08 -11.90
N LEU A 131 11.58 2.54 -11.63
CA LEU A 131 12.22 1.51 -12.44
C LEU A 131 11.37 0.23 -12.57
N VAL A 132 10.62 -0.13 -11.52
CA VAL A 132 9.71 -1.28 -11.52
C VAL A 132 8.65 -1.12 -12.61
N ASP A 133 8.05 0.05 -12.73
CA ASP A 133 7.06 0.34 -13.77
C ASP A 133 7.73 0.58 -15.12
N ASP A 134 8.86 1.29 -15.19
CA ASP A 134 9.54 1.70 -16.43
C ASP A 134 9.94 0.53 -17.35
N ILE A 135 10.14 -0.66 -16.78
CA ILE A 135 10.50 -1.89 -17.53
C ILE A 135 9.32 -2.87 -17.68
N ALA A 136 8.17 -2.58 -17.08
CA ALA A 136 6.95 -3.34 -17.28
C ALA A 136 6.31 -3.06 -18.65
N PRO A 137 5.52 -4.00 -19.21
CA PRO A 137 4.81 -3.77 -20.47
C PRO A 137 3.89 -2.52 -20.41
N PRO A 138 3.69 -1.82 -21.54
CA PRO A 138 2.78 -0.69 -21.59
C PRO A 138 1.33 -1.11 -21.33
N SER A 139 0.48 -0.13 -21.00
CA SER A 139 -0.95 -0.37 -20.75
C SER A 139 -1.63 -1.11 -21.90
N VAL A 140 -2.39 -2.15 -21.56
CA VAL A 140 -3.31 -2.84 -22.49
C VAL A 140 -4.69 -2.18 -22.51
N ILE A 141 -5.01 -1.35 -21.52
CA ILE A 141 -6.27 -0.60 -21.44
C ILE A 141 -6.12 0.73 -22.18
N LYS A 142 -6.89 0.90 -23.26
CA LYS A 142 -6.83 2.09 -24.13
C LYS A 142 -7.58 3.30 -23.59
N ASN A 143 -8.76 3.07 -23.01
CA ASN A 143 -9.57 4.12 -22.39
C ASN A 143 -9.44 4.00 -20.87
N THR A 144 -8.80 4.99 -20.24
CA THR A 144 -8.56 5.04 -18.80
C THR A 144 -9.43 6.07 -18.09
N ASP A 145 -10.38 6.73 -18.78
CA ASP A 145 -11.16 7.83 -18.21
C ASP A 145 -12.04 7.41 -17.03
N TRP A 146 -12.45 6.14 -16.99
CA TRP A 146 -13.26 5.56 -15.91
C TRP A 146 -12.44 5.19 -14.67
N ILE A 147 -11.11 5.12 -14.79
CA ILE A 147 -10.20 4.74 -13.70
C ILE A 147 -9.94 5.98 -12.87
N LYS A 148 -10.43 5.97 -11.63
CA LYS A 148 -10.44 7.13 -10.74
C LYS A 148 -9.82 6.76 -9.38
N PRO A 149 -8.56 7.15 -9.13
CA PRO A 149 -7.99 7.14 -7.78
C PRO A 149 -8.84 7.97 -6.82
N GLY A 150 -8.88 7.60 -5.55
CA GLY A 150 -9.55 8.41 -4.53
C GLY A 150 -9.47 7.82 -3.13
N ALA A 151 -9.88 8.63 -2.15
CA ALA A 151 -10.00 8.22 -0.77
C ALA A 151 -11.23 7.32 -0.57
N VAL A 152 -11.13 6.38 0.37
CA VAL A 152 -12.16 5.39 0.68
C VAL A 152 -12.45 5.42 2.18
N SER A 153 -13.73 5.59 2.56
CA SER A 153 -14.14 5.34 3.95
C SER A 153 -14.21 3.82 4.19
N TRP A 154 -13.67 3.33 5.29
CA TRP A 154 -13.60 1.88 5.54
C TRP A 154 -13.93 1.47 6.97
N ASN A 155 -14.85 0.53 7.12
CA ASN A 155 -15.42 0.15 8.41
C ASN A 155 -14.75 -1.04 9.11
N TYR A 156 -14.11 -1.95 8.37
CA TYR A 156 -13.56 -3.19 8.92
C TYR A 156 -12.55 -2.93 10.03
N TRP A 157 -11.66 -1.96 9.83
CA TRP A 157 -10.62 -1.65 10.81
C TRP A 157 -11.20 -1.25 12.18
N SER A 158 -12.14 -0.32 12.23
CA SER A 158 -12.72 0.17 13.49
C SER A 158 -13.86 -0.71 14.02
N SER A 159 -14.51 -1.45 13.12
CA SER A 159 -15.67 -2.31 13.34
C SER A 159 -15.50 -3.58 12.50
N ASN A 160 -14.73 -4.54 13.00
CA ASN A 160 -14.35 -5.78 12.30
C ASN A 160 -15.52 -6.47 11.56
N HIS A 161 -16.67 -6.60 12.23
CA HIS A 161 -17.90 -7.17 11.68
C HIS A 161 -18.91 -6.12 11.21
N GLY A 162 -18.44 -4.92 10.86
CA GLY A 162 -19.27 -3.75 10.61
C GLY A 162 -20.07 -3.83 9.32
N THR A 163 -19.60 -4.57 8.31
CA THR A 163 -20.24 -4.57 6.99
C THR A 163 -21.54 -5.37 6.96
N LYS A 164 -21.71 -6.38 7.82
CA LYS A 164 -23.02 -7.04 7.97
C LYS A 164 -24.09 -6.17 8.62
N ASP A 165 -23.75 -4.97 9.09
CA ASP A 165 -24.69 -4.04 9.69
C ASP A 165 -25.04 -2.91 8.72
N PHE A 166 -26.28 -2.91 8.23
CA PHE A 166 -26.78 -1.90 7.29
C PHE A 166 -26.60 -0.46 7.79
N LYS A 167 -26.81 -0.20 9.09
CA LYS A 167 -26.71 1.15 9.65
C LYS A 167 -25.26 1.59 9.76
N THR A 168 -24.35 0.69 10.12
CA THR A 168 -22.91 0.96 10.08
C THR A 168 -22.48 1.30 8.66
N VAL A 169 -22.88 0.51 7.65
CA VAL A 169 -22.58 0.82 6.24
C VAL A 169 -23.11 2.19 5.84
N CYS A 170 -24.35 2.54 6.22
CA CYS A 170 -24.89 3.88 5.98
C CYS A 170 -24.08 4.99 6.65
N ALA A 171 -23.62 4.78 7.89
CA ALA A 171 -22.82 5.76 8.62
C ALA A 171 -21.46 6.01 7.96
N PHE A 172 -20.84 4.98 7.38
CA PHE A 172 -19.60 5.13 6.60
C PHE A 172 -19.83 5.79 5.24
N ALA A 173 -20.97 5.55 4.59
CA ALA A 173 -21.37 6.31 3.41
C ALA A 173 -21.57 7.79 3.76
N ASP A 174 -22.18 8.11 4.90
CA ASP A 174 -22.35 9.48 5.38
C ASP A 174 -21.02 10.13 5.78
N LEU A 175 -20.08 9.36 6.34
CA LEU A 175 -18.70 9.80 6.56
C LEU A 175 -18.02 10.18 5.24
N ALA A 176 -18.13 9.32 4.22
CA ALA A 176 -17.57 9.62 2.90
C ALA A 176 -18.14 10.93 2.33
N VAL A 177 -19.45 11.17 2.46
CA VAL A 177 -20.07 12.45 2.08
C VAL A 177 -19.49 13.62 2.91
N ALA A 178 -19.42 13.46 4.22
CA ALA A 178 -18.91 14.50 5.11
C ALA A 178 -17.43 14.84 4.88
N MET A 179 -16.68 13.91 4.30
CA MET A 179 -15.27 14.04 4.00
C MET A 179 -14.98 14.19 2.49
N ASP A 180 -16.00 14.39 1.66
CA ASP A 180 -15.87 14.52 0.20
C ASP A 180 -15.05 13.37 -0.45
N TRP A 181 -15.15 12.17 0.13
CA TRP A 181 -14.47 10.99 -0.37
C TRP A 181 -15.35 10.27 -1.38
N PRO A 182 -14.83 9.91 -2.56
CA PRO A 182 -15.64 9.34 -3.63
C PRO A 182 -16.12 7.92 -3.37
N TYR A 183 -15.49 7.19 -2.44
CA TYR A 183 -15.70 5.75 -2.25
C TYR A 183 -16.02 5.35 -0.82
N THR A 184 -16.76 4.26 -0.70
CA THR A 184 -16.94 3.51 0.56
C THR A 184 -16.80 2.03 0.27
N LEU A 185 -16.07 1.29 1.12
CA LEU A 185 -15.87 -0.15 0.96
C LEU A 185 -16.86 -0.93 1.82
N LEU A 186 -17.58 -1.85 1.17
CA LEU A 186 -18.29 -2.95 1.84
C LEU A 186 -17.33 -4.13 1.94
N ASP A 187 -16.67 -4.26 3.08
CA ASP A 187 -15.71 -5.33 3.35
C ASP A 187 -16.41 -6.68 3.67
N TRP A 188 -15.68 -7.65 4.21
CA TRP A 188 -16.18 -8.97 4.58
C TRP A 188 -17.55 -8.96 5.31
N GLU A 189 -18.38 -9.94 4.99
CA GLU A 189 -19.76 -10.17 5.49
C GLU A 189 -20.88 -9.28 4.88
N TRP A 190 -20.62 -8.57 3.78
CA TRP A 190 -21.70 -7.83 3.08
C TRP A 190 -22.83 -8.73 2.56
N ASP A 191 -22.56 -10.00 2.29
CA ASP A 191 -23.54 -11.00 1.83
C ASP A 191 -24.41 -11.56 2.97
N SER A 192 -24.10 -11.17 4.21
CA SER A 192 -24.86 -11.51 5.42
C SER A 192 -25.50 -10.28 6.07
N MET A 193 -25.68 -9.19 5.30
CA MET A 193 -26.14 -7.91 5.81
C MET A 193 -27.55 -7.96 6.41
N GLY A 194 -27.72 -7.30 7.55
CA GLY A 194 -28.98 -7.12 8.26
C GLY A 194 -29.07 -5.78 8.99
N ASN A 195 -29.81 -5.73 10.11
CA ASN A 195 -30.08 -4.52 10.91
C ASN A 195 -30.86 -3.41 10.16
N GLY A 196 -31.95 -3.80 9.50
CA GLY A 196 -32.91 -2.84 8.90
C GLY A 196 -32.70 -2.54 7.42
N GLY A 197 -31.85 -3.31 6.75
CA GLY A 197 -31.69 -3.33 5.29
C GLY A 197 -30.91 -4.57 4.85
N ASN A 198 -30.83 -4.76 3.53
CA ASN A 198 -29.97 -5.74 2.87
C ASN A 198 -28.91 -5.04 1.98
N LEU A 199 -28.13 -5.82 1.24
CA LEU A 199 -27.11 -5.30 0.34
C LEU A 199 -27.68 -4.33 -0.71
N GLU A 200 -28.79 -4.67 -1.36
CA GLU A 200 -29.41 -3.83 -2.38
C GLU A 200 -29.87 -2.48 -1.80
N ASP A 201 -30.41 -2.49 -0.58
CA ASP A 201 -30.77 -1.27 0.15
C ASP A 201 -29.53 -0.42 0.45
N ALA A 202 -28.42 -1.03 0.89
CA ALA A 202 -27.17 -0.33 1.17
C ALA A 202 -26.56 0.29 -0.08
N LEU A 203 -26.45 -0.49 -1.17
CA LEU A 203 -25.93 0.00 -2.45
C LEU A 203 -26.82 1.13 -3.01
N LYS A 204 -28.14 1.03 -2.87
CA LYS A 204 -29.06 2.11 -3.24
C LYS A 204 -28.84 3.36 -2.40
N TYR A 205 -28.67 3.22 -1.08
CA TYR A 205 -28.38 4.34 -0.19
C TYR A 205 -27.08 5.04 -0.58
N ILE A 206 -25.98 4.29 -0.72
CA ILE A 206 -24.65 4.79 -1.09
C ILE A 206 -24.72 5.55 -2.42
N ASN A 207 -25.30 4.94 -3.45
CA ASN A 207 -25.46 5.59 -4.76
C ASN A 207 -26.33 6.85 -4.68
N SER A 208 -27.38 6.88 -3.85
CA SER A 208 -28.24 8.05 -3.67
C SER A 208 -27.51 9.25 -3.05
N LYS A 209 -26.40 9.01 -2.36
CA LYS A 209 -25.51 10.02 -1.79
C LYS A 209 -24.43 10.50 -2.76
N GLY A 210 -24.37 9.92 -3.97
CA GLY A 210 -23.32 10.20 -4.95
C GLY A 210 -22.00 9.47 -4.68
N ILE A 211 -21.95 8.63 -3.64
CA ILE A 211 -20.77 7.82 -3.30
C ILE A 211 -20.76 6.56 -4.15
N LYS A 212 -19.56 6.06 -4.47
CA LYS A 212 -19.38 4.83 -5.25
C LYS A 212 -18.99 3.66 -4.33
N PRO A 213 -19.76 2.56 -4.32
CA PRO A 213 -19.41 1.40 -3.52
C PRO A 213 -18.24 0.64 -4.13
N LEU A 214 -17.34 0.17 -3.26
CA LEU A 214 -16.36 -0.88 -3.52
C LEU A 214 -16.78 -2.14 -2.75
N MET A 215 -16.43 -3.32 -3.26
CA MET A 215 -16.88 -4.58 -2.66
C MET A 215 -15.76 -5.60 -2.47
N TRP A 216 -15.73 -6.23 -1.31
CA TRP A 216 -14.75 -7.26 -0.97
C TRP A 216 -15.15 -8.65 -1.48
N TYR A 217 -14.15 -9.43 -1.91
CA TYR A 217 -14.31 -10.81 -2.35
C TYR A 217 -13.14 -11.67 -1.89
N ASN A 218 -13.45 -12.92 -1.55
CA ASN A 218 -12.44 -13.95 -1.40
C ASN A 218 -11.98 -14.40 -2.81
N SER A 219 -10.68 -14.55 -3.04
CA SER A 219 -10.13 -15.10 -4.29
C SER A 219 -10.62 -16.52 -4.57
N GLY A 220 -11.18 -17.23 -3.58
CA GLY A 220 -11.88 -18.49 -3.77
C GLY A 220 -10.96 -19.70 -3.73
N GLY A 221 -11.41 -20.79 -4.33
CA GLY A 221 -10.64 -22.00 -4.57
C GLY A 221 -10.21 -22.77 -3.31
N ASP A 222 -9.51 -23.85 -3.58
CA ASP A 222 -8.89 -24.71 -2.57
C ASP A 222 -7.47 -24.26 -2.21
N HIS A 223 -6.97 -23.16 -2.79
CA HIS A 223 -5.62 -22.64 -2.52
C HIS A 223 -5.51 -21.89 -1.19
N THR A 224 -6.63 -21.44 -0.60
CA THR A 224 -6.68 -20.79 0.73
C THR A 224 -7.50 -21.59 1.73
N TRP A 225 -7.12 -21.53 3.02
CA TRP A 225 -7.91 -22.08 4.13
C TRP A 225 -9.04 -21.15 4.58
N VAL A 226 -9.04 -19.90 4.11
CA VAL A 226 -10.01 -18.89 4.51
C VAL A 226 -11.36 -19.19 3.86
N SER A 227 -12.39 -19.32 4.71
CA SER A 227 -13.76 -19.65 4.33
C SER A 227 -14.68 -18.43 4.23
N SER A 228 -14.15 -17.23 4.43
CA SER A 228 -14.89 -15.97 4.40
C SER A 228 -15.65 -15.81 3.07
N THR A 229 -16.95 -15.49 3.16
CA THR A 229 -17.85 -15.35 2.01
C THR A 229 -17.99 -13.89 1.56
N PRO A 230 -18.31 -13.64 0.27
CA PRO A 230 -18.54 -14.63 -0.78
C PRO A 230 -17.25 -15.27 -1.29
N LYS A 231 -17.28 -16.61 -1.38
CA LYS A 231 -16.19 -17.43 -1.91
C LYS A 231 -16.49 -17.84 -3.35
N ASP A 232 -15.44 -18.06 -4.13
CA ASP A 232 -15.45 -18.58 -5.51
C ASP A 232 -16.04 -17.67 -6.59
N ARG A 233 -16.60 -16.50 -6.26
CA ARG A 233 -17.15 -15.56 -7.26
C ARG A 233 -16.09 -14.90 -8.14
N MET A 234 -14.82 -14.96 -7.74
CA MET A 234 -13.68 -14.48 -8.55
C MET A 234 -12.90 -15.61 -9.24
N LEU A 235 -13.21 -16.88 -8.92
CA LEU A 235 -12.32 -18.02 -9.20
C LEU A 235 -12.12 -18.30 -10.68
N THR A 236 -13.21 -18.44 -11.45
CA THR A 236 -13.14 -18.70 -12.89
C THR A 236 -13.56 -17.50 -13.71
N HIS A 237 -13.20 -17.49 -14.99
CA HIS A 237 -13.62 -16.49 -15.95
C HIS A 237 -15.16 -16.34 -15.96
N GLU A 238 -15.89 -17.45 -15.99
CA GLU A 238 -17.35 -17.44 -15.99
C GLU A 238 -17.93 -16.81 -14.72
N ASN A 239 -17.36 -17.13 -13.55
CA ASN A 239 -17.78 -16.53 -12.29
C ASN A 239 -17.53 -15.01 -12.26
N ARG A 240 -16.35 -14.58 -12.73
CA ARG A 240 -16.00 -13.15 -12.82
C ARG A 240 -16.90 -12.40 -13.78
N VAL A 241 -17.15 -12.93 -14.96
CA VAL A 241 -18.04 -12.30 -15.96
C VAL A 241 -19.46 -12.14 -15.40
N GLU A 242 -20.00 -13.17 -14.74
CA GLU A 242 -21.31 -13.10 -14.08
C GLU A 242 -21.33 -12.01 -13.00
N GLU A 243 -20.36 -12.04 -12.08
CA GLU A 243 -20.34 -11.13 -10.94
C GLU A 243 -20.05 -9.68 -11.38
N PHE A 244 -19.08 -9.44 -12.28
CA PHE A 244 -18.82 -8.09 -12.80
C PHE A 244 -20.00 -7.52 -13.59
N THR A 245 -20.74 -8.36 -14.34
CA THR A 245 -21.99 -7.95 -14.98
C THR A 245 -23.02 -7.47 -13.95
N LYS A 246 -23.16 -8.19 -12.84
CA LYS A 246 -24.06 -7.81 -11.75
C LYS A 246 -23.60 -6.51 -11.07
N LEU A 247 -22.32 -6.44 -10.68
CA LEU A 247 -21.74 -5.29 -9.99
C LEU A 247 -21.84 -4.01 -10.81
N LYS A 248 -21.58 -4.07 -12.12
CA LYS A 248 -21.74 -2.94 -13.02
C LYS A 248 -23.17 -2.40 -13.03
N LYS A 249 -24.18 -3.27 -13.05
CA LYS A 249 -25.60 -2.89 -12.99
C LYS A 249 -25.96 -2.23 -11.65
N LEU A 250 -25.29 -2.62 -10.57
CA LEU A 250 -25.50 -2.09 -9.22
C LEU A 250 -24.70 -0.79 -8.95
N GLY A 251 -23.90 -0.33 -9.92
CA GLY A 251 -23.13 0.92 -9.79
C GLY A 251 -21.86 0.79 -8.95
N VAL A 252 -21.38 -0.42 -8.71
CA VAL A 252 -20.11 -0.69 -8.01
C VAL A 252 -18.94 -0.27 -8.90
N ALA A 253 -17.96 0.41 -8.30
CA ALA A 253 -16.82 1.00 -9.01
C ALA A 253 -15.56 0.13 -8.98
N GLY A 254 -15.45 -0.77 -8.00
CA GLY A 254 -14.29 -1.66 -7.89
C GLY A 254 -14.46 -2.77 -6.88
N VAL A 255 -13.50 -3.70 -6.92
CA VAL A 255 -13.44 -4.87 -6.02
C VAL A 255 -12.10 -4.97 -5.30
N LYS A 256 -12.16 -5.34 -4.01
CA LYS A 256 -11.04 -5.85 -3.23
C LYS A 256 -11.05 -7.37 -3.33
N VAL A 257 -10.00 -8.01 -3.84
CA VAL A 257 -9.89 -9.47 -3.89
C VAL A 257 -8.79 -9.95 -2.97
N ASP A 258 -9.07 -10.96 -2.15
CA ASP A 258 -8.25 -11.29 -0.98
C ASP A 258 -7.83 -12.78 -0.91
N PHE A 259 -6.82 -13.08 -0.10
CA PHE A 259 -6.38 -14.44 0.27
C PHE A 259 -5.88 -15.33 -0.89
N PHE A 260 -4.87 -14.87 -1.64
CA PHE A 260 -4.30 -15.66 -2.74
C PHE A 260 -3.29 -16.72 -2.28
N GLU A 261 -2.55 -16.46 -1.19
CA GLU A 261 -1.67 -17.42 -0.51
C GLU A 261 -0.59 -18.12 -1.37
N SER A 262 -0.27 -17.59 -2.56
CA SER A 262 0.71 -18.19 -3.48
C SER A 262 1.26 -17.18 -4.49
N GLU A 263 2.49 -17.41 -4.95
CA GLU A 263 3.11 -16.73 -6.10
C GLU A 263 3.49 -17.70 -7.23
N LYS A 264 2.91 -18.92 -7.24
CA LYS A 264 3.11 -19.90 -8.32
C LYS A 264 2.58 -19.39 -9.65
N GLN A 265 3.05 -19.98 -10.75
CA GLN A 265 2.73 -19.52 -12.11
C GLN A 265 1.22 -19.46 -12.40
N ASP A 266 0.45 -20.45 -11.93
CA ASP A 266 -1.01 -20.49 -12.04
C ASP A 266 -1.67 -19.37 -11.23
N MET A 267 -1.11 -19.03 -10.07
CA MET A 267 -1.59 -17.91 -9.26
C MET A 267 -1.30 -16.56 -9.92
N ILE A 268 -0.11 -16.38 -10.49
CA ILE A 268 0.23 -15.19 -11.27
C ILE A 268 -0.76 -15.00 -12.42
N GLN A 269 -1.03 -16.05 -13.19
CA GLN A 269 -2.05 -15.98 -14.25
C GLN A 269 -3.42 -15.61 -13.68
N TYR A 270 -3.80 -16.17 -12.54
CA TYR A 270 -5.09 -15.90 -11.92
C TYR A 270 -5.27 -14.40 -11.55
N TYR A 271 -4.25 -13.76 -10.96
CA TYR A 271 -4.29 -12.31 -10.74
C TYR A 271 -4.53 -11.53 -12.02
N LEU A 272 -3.79 -11.85 -13.09
CA LEU A 272 -3.89 -11.16 -14.36
C LEU A 272 -5.26 -11.36 -15.03
N ASP A 273 -5.81 -12.58 -14.94
CA ASP A 273 -7.14 -12.87 -15.45
C ASP A 273 -8.23 -12.04 -14.74
N ILE A 274 -8.11 -11.81 -13.42
CA ILE A 274 -9.03 -10.92 -12.69
C ILE A 274 -8.96 -9.49 -13.25
N LEU A 275 -7.76 -8.97 -13.48
CA LEU A 275 -7.55 -7.61 -14.00
C LEU A 275 -8.13 -7.45 -15.41
N GLU A 276 -7.87 -8.43 -16.28
CA GLU A 276 -8.33 -8.47 -17.66
C GLU A 276 -9.85 -8.54 -17.76
N ASP A 277 -10.47 -9.43 -16.99
CA ASP A 277 -11.92 -9.57 -16.97
C ASP A 277 -12.60 -8.33 -16.37
N ALA A 278 -12.07 -7.78 -15.27
CA ALA A 278 -12.60 -6.59 -14.62
C ALA A 278 -12.57 -5.36 -15.56
N ALA A 279 -11.51 -5.20 -16.34
CA ALA A 279 -11.36 -4.08 -17.28
C ALA A 279 -12.47 -4.04 -18.34
N GLN A 280 -13.02 -5.19 -18.75
CA GLN A 280 -14.13 -5.26 -19.71
C GLN A 280 -15.43 -4.64 -19.18
N PHE A 281 -15.56 -4.52 -17.86
CA PHE A 281 -16.72 -3.94 -17.17
C PHE A 281 -16.44 -2.55 -16.59
N GLU A 282 -15.26 -1.98 -16.89
CA GLU A 282 -14.76 -0.75 -16.27
C GLU A 282 -14.79 -0.85 -14.73
N MET A 283 -14.29 -1.98 -14.22
CA MET A 283 -14.19 -2.28 -12.80
C MET A 283 -12.75 -2.10 -12.33
N MET A 284 -12.56 -1.28 -11.28
CA MET A 284 -11.27 -1.15 -10.61
C MET A 284 -11.02 -2.38 -9.73
N VAL A 285 -9.76 -2.75 -9.54
CA VAL A 285 -9.36 -3.92 -8.75
C VAL A 285 -8.22 -3.52 -7.83
N TYR A 286 -8.19 -4.11 -6.65
CA TYR A 286 -7.00 -4.13 -5.80
C TYR A 286 -6.96 -5.42 -5.01
N PHE A 287 -5.76 -5.80 -4.58
CA PHE A 287 -5.49 -7.10 -4.00
C PHE A 287 -5.07 -6.99 -2.54
N HIS A 288 -5.61 -7.86 -1.69
CA HIS A 288 -5.20 -8.11 -0.30
C HIS A 288 -4.76 -9.57 -0.14
N GLY A 289 -4.06 -9.90 0.94
CA GLY A 289 -3.48 -11.22 1.17
C GLY A 289 -2.67 -11.70 -0.04
N CYS A 290 -1.82 -10.81 -0.57
CA CYS A 290 -1.32 -10.87 -1.94
C CYS A 290 0.21 -10.73 -2.08
N LEU A 291 0.69 -10.91 -3.31
CA LEU A 291 2.06 -10.56 -3.68
C LEU A 291 2.32 -9.05 -3.65
N VAL A 292 3.59 -8.67 -3.53
CA VAL A 292 4.05 -7.29 -3.74
C VAL A 292 3.94 -6.86 -5.22
N PRO A 293 3.81 -5.54 -5.50
CA PRO A 293 3.67 -5.04 -6.87
C PRO A 293 4.78 -5.51 -7.82
N ARG A 294 4.42 -5.88 -9.06
CA ARG A 294 5.35 -6.39 -10.09
C ARG A 294 5.35 -5.54 -11.37
N GLY A 295 4.99 -4.27 -11.25
CA GLY A 295 4.83 -3.33 -12.37
C GLY A 295 3.50 -3.46 -13.13
N TRP A 296 2.55 -4.23 -12.60
CA TRP A 296 1.28 -4.49 -13.29
C TRP A 296 0.37 -3.28 -13.37
N SER A 297 0.46 -2.31 -12.47
CA SER A 297 -0.31 -1.05 -12.54
C SER A 297 -0.01 -0.28 -13.84
N ARG A 298 1.19 -0.41 -14.42
CA ARG A 298 1.49 0.15 -15.75
C ARG A 298 0.76 -0.57 -16.87
N THR A 299 0.71 -1.90 -16.83
CA THR A 299 0.07 -2.74 -17.86
C THR A 299 -1.45 -2.73 -17.73
N TYR A 300 -1.95 -2.73 -16.50
CA TYR A 300 -3.35 -2.78 -16.09
C TYR A 300 -3.64 -1.62 -15.14
N PRO A 301 -3.86 -0.40 -15.64
CA PRO A 301 -4.08 0.78 -14.80
C PRO A 301 -5.36 0.70 -13.94
N ASN A 302 -6.22 -0.28 -14.16
CA ASN A 302 -7.36 -0.55 -13.28
C ASN A 302 -6.98 -1.28 -11.99
N LEU A 303 -5.72 -1.74 -11.88
CA LEU A 303 -5.13 -2.20 -10.62
C LEU A 303 -4.72 -0.99 -9.78
N MET A 304 -5.51 -0.69 -8.77
CA MET A 304 -5.40 0.55 -8.02
C MET A 304 -4.39 0.47 -6.88
N THR A 305 -4.27 -0.69 -6.24
CA THR A 305 -3.34 -0.87 -5.13
C THR A 305 -3.18 -2.35 -4.75
N TYR A 306 -2.29 -2.60 -3.80
CA TYR A 306 -2.00 -3.88 -3.19
C TYR A 306 -1.87 -3.67 -1.68
N GLU A 307 -2.30 -4.62 -0.87
CA GLU A 307 -1.89 -4.70 0.54
C GLU A 307 -0.40 -5.06 0.61
N ALA A 308 -0.07 -6.35 0.68
CA ALA A 308 1.29 -6.87 0.74
C ALA A 308 2.17 -6.08 1.73
N VAL A 309 1.60 -5.77 2.90
CA VAL A 309 2.20 -4.98 3.95
C VAL A 309 1.55 -5.32 5.27
N ARG A 310 2.32 -5.30 6.36
CA ARG A 310 1.74 -5.31 7.70
C ARG A 310 1.05 -3.97 8.00
N GLY A 311 -0.19 -3.85 7.56
CA GLY A 311 -0.99 -2.63 7.61
C GLY A 311 -1.69 -2.38 8.95
N ALA A 312 -2.49 -1.31 9.01
CA ALA A 312 -3.22 -0.91 10.20
C ALA A 312 -4.19 -1.99 10.71
N GLU A 313 -4.68 -2.88 9.85
CA GLU A 313 -5.56 -3.98 10.23
C GLU A 313 -4.95 -4.96 11.23
N TRP A 314 -3.62 -4.97 11.38
CA TRP A 314 -2.96 -5.73 12.46
C TRP A 314 -3.28 -5.24 13.88
N TYR A 315 -3.83 -4.03 14.04
CA TYR A 315 -4.45 -3.58 15.29
C TYR A 315 -5.74 -4.33 15.65
N ASN A 316 -6.31 -5.14 14.75
CA ASN A 316 -7.39 -6.08 15.05
C ASN A 316 -6.86 -7.40 15.63
N ASN A 317 -5.66 -7.83 15.22
CA ASN A 317 -5.20 -9.20 15.42
C ASN A 317 -4.50 -9.40 16.77
N GLY A 318 -3.65 -8.45 17.19
CA GLY A 318 -2.90 -8.58 18.43
C GLY A 318 -2.21 -7.30 18.90
N PRO A 319 -1.72 -7.27 20.15
CA PRO A 319 -1.10 -6.08 20.74
C PRO A 319 0.33 -5.82 20.24
N GLU A 320 0.94 -6.75 19.50
CA GLU A 320 2.33 -6.63 19.02
C GLU A 320 2.50 -5.37 18.15
N PHE A 321 1.55 -5.12 17.26
CA PHE A 321 1.64 -4.04 16.28
C PHE A 321 1.57 -2.65 16.94
N THR A 322 0.92 -2.52 18.09
CA THR A 322 0.91 -1.31 18.94
C THR A 322 2.30 -0.71 19.14
N ALA A 323 3.29 -1.55 19.46
CA ALA A 323 4.64 -1.10 19.79
C ALA A 323 5.55 -0.98 18.55
N THR A 324 5.32 -1.79 17.51
CA THR A 324 6.20 -1.90 16.35
C THR A 324 5.82 -0.95 15.21
N ALA A 325 4.54 -0.59 15.09
CA ALA A 325 4.02 0.24 14.00
C ALA A 325 4.76 1.58 13.80
N PRO A 326 5.10 2.39 14.84
CA PRO A 326 5.76 3.68 14.61
C PRO A 326 7.09 3.54 13.86
N VAL A 327 7.90 2.53 14.21
CA VAL A 327 9.18 2.25 13.52
C VAL A 327 8.91 1.66 12.15
N HIS A 328 7.99 0.70 12.05
CA HIS A 328 7.63 0.05 10.79
C HIS A 328 7.17 1.08 9.74
N ASN A 329 6.33 2.04 10.13
CA ASN A 329 5.83 3.11 9.27
C ASN A 329 6.95 3.94 8.64
N THR A 330 8.08 4.10 9.34
CA THR A 330 9.26 4.81 8.81
C THR A 330 10.18 3.95 7.95
N ILE A 331 9.91 2.64 7.80
CA ILE A 331 10.69 1.75 6.92
C ILE A 331 10.00 1.62 5.56
N LEU A 332 8.68 1.46 5.56
CA LEU A 332 7.86 1.20 4.36
C LEU A 332 8.10 2.16 3.17
N PRO A 333 8.31 3.48 3.37
CA PRO A 333 8.54 4.42 2.27
C PRO A 333 9.88 4.21 1.56
N PHE A 334 10.81 3.47 2.18
CA PHE A 334 12.12 3.13 1.63
C PHE A 334 12.19 1.68 1.12
N THR A 335 11.16 0.87 1.41
CA THR A 335 11.08 -0.54 1.04
C THR A 335 9.81 -0.80 0.23
N ARG A 336 8.74 -1.29 0.88
CA ARG A 336 7.53 -1.82 0.24
C ARG A 336 6.82 -0.80 -0.64
N ASN A 337 6.73 0.47 -0.25
CA ASN A 337 6.01 1.48 -1.03
C ASN A 337 6.87 2.12 -2.14
N VAL A 338 8.16 1.76 -2.24
CA VAL A 338 9.02 2.14 -3.38
C VAL A 338 8.61 1.39 -4.64
N VAL A 339 8.19 0.13 -4.51
CA VAL A 339 7.91 -0.73 -5.67
C VAL A 339 6.49 -0.61 -6.20
N GLY A 340 5.65 0.22 -5.56
CA GLY A 340 4.29 0.54 -6.00
C GLY A 340 3.31 0.79 -4.86
N SER A 341 2.06 1.08 -5.24
CA SER A 341 0.95 1.40 -4.33
C SER A 341 0.81 0.38 -3.18
N MET A 342 0.47 0.90 -2.01
CA MET A 342 0.44 0.16 -0.75
C MET A 342 -0.79 0.57 0.08
N ASP A 343 -1.80 -0.28 0.08
CA ASP A 343 -3.01 -0.12 0.87
C ASP A 343 -2.77 -0.45 2.34
N TYR A 344 -1.98 0.39 3.00
CA TYR A 344 -1.69 0.25 4.43
C TYR A 344 -2.92 0.44 5.32
N THR A 345 -3.95 1.11 4.79
CA THR A 345 -5.17 1.54 5.49
C THR A 345 -4.94 2.56 6.63
N PRO A 346 -4.29 3.73 6.34
CA PRO A 346 -3.82 4.66 7.37
C PRO A 346 -4.90 5.58 7.96
N VAL A 347 -4.44 6.57 8.74
CA VAL A 347 -5.22 7.69 9.29
C VAL A 347 -6.21 7.20 10.34
N THR A 348 -5.68 6.56 11.37
CA THR A 348 -6.43 6.00 12.50
C THR A 348 -6.22 6.85 13.75
N PHE A 349 -7.18 7.69 14.15
CA PHE A 349 -7.10 8.58 15.32
C PHE A 349 -7.69 7.96 16.60
N THR A 350 -8.58 6.98 16.47
CA THR A 350 -9.12 6.19 17.59
C THR A 350 -8.42 4.83 17.69
N ASN A 351 -8.72 4.04 18.72
CA ASN A 351 -8.19 2.67 18.79
C ASN A 351 -9.12 1.70 18.06
N SER A 352 -8.55 0.65 17.49
CA SER A 352 -9.30 -0.54 17.09
C SER A 352 -9.41 -1.51 18.27
N GLN A 353 -9.19 -2.81 18.08
CA GLN A 353 -9.25 -3.83 19.13
C GLN A 353 -8.05 -3.72 20.08
N PHE A 354 -6.91 -3.26 19.56
CA PHE A 354 -5.72 -2.91 20.30
C PHE A 354 -5.37 -1.42 20.11
N PRO A 355 -4.71 -0.78 21.08
CA PRO A 355 -4.35 0.63 20.96
C PRO A 355 -3.26 0.86 19.92
N HIS A 356 -3.22 2.04 19.32
CA HIS A 356 -2.04 2.52 18.58
C HIS A 356 -1.29 3.60 19.39
N LEU A 357 0.00 3.80 19.13
CA LEU A 357 0.88 4.72 19.90
C LEU A 357 1.34 5.95 19.11
N THR A 358 1.01 6.00 17.82
CA THR A 358 1.25 7.11 16.91
C THR A 358 0.39 8.30 17.31
N SER A 359 0.92 9.49 17.10
CA SER A 359 0.19 10.75 17.32
C SER A 359 -0.78 11.07 16.18
N TYR A 360 -1.67 12.03 16.39
CA TYR A 360 -2.55 12.54 15.34
C TYR A 360 -1.78 13.17 14.18
N GLY A 361 -0.66 13.86 14.46
CA GLY A 361 0.22 14.37 13.42
C GLY A 361 0.89 13.25 12.61
N HIS A 362 1.26 12.14 13.26
CA HIS A 362 1.79 10.95 12.58
C HIS A 362 0.74 10.35 11.65
N GLU A 363 -0.46 10.11 12.17
CA GLU A 363 -1.57 9.52 11.42
C GLU A 363 -1.99 10.37 10.22
N LEU A 364 -2.06 11.70 10.39
CA LEU A 364 -2.25 12.62 9.26
C LEU A 364 -1.15 12.49 8.22
N ALA A 365 0.11 12.42 8.64
CA ALA A 365 1.26 12.33 7.74
C ALA A 365 1.28 11.05 6.91
N LEU A 366 0.71 9.94 7.42
CA LEU A 366 0.60 8.70 6.65
C LEU A 366 -0.23 8.86 5.36
N SER A 367 -1.16 9.82 5.29
CA SER A 367 -1.92 10.13 4.06
C SER A 367 -1.05 10.68 2.91
N VAL A 368 0.15 11.18 3.22
CA VAL A 368 1.11 11.71 2.23
C VAL A 368 2.31 10.78 2.08
N VAL A 369 2.79 10.22 3.21
CA VAL A 369 3.95 9.34 3.23
C VAL A 369 3.67 8.03 2.47
N PHE A 370 2.48 7.44 2.68
CA PHE A 370 2.07 6.23 1.98
C PHE A 370 1.24 6.55 0.75
N GLU A 371 1.72 6.11 -0.42
CA GLU A 371 0.99 6.20 -1.68
C GLU A 371 0.16 4.94 -1.90
N SER A 372 -1.12 5.16 -2.17
CA SER A 372 -2.06 4.18 -2.68
C SER A 372 -3.10 4.89 -3.56
N ALA A 373 -3.34 4.42 -4.78
CA ALA A 373 -4.30 5.08 -5.67
C ALA A 373 -5.74 5.02 -5.10
N LEU A 374 -6.09 3.93 -4.43
CA LEU A 374 -7.23 3.88 -3.50
C LEU A 374 -6.70 3.92 -2.06
N GLN A 375 -6.89 5.04 -1.37
CA GLN A 375 -6.39 5.23 0.00
C GLN A 375 -7.52 5.00 1.00
N HIS A 376 -7.49 3.88 1.72
CA HIS A 376 -8.48 3.60 2.76
C HIS A 376 -8.14 4.36 4.03
N PHE A 377 -8.96 5.34 4.39
CA PHE A 377 -8.88 6.02 5.67
C PHE A 377 -9.75 5.25 6.67
N ALA A 378 -9.09 4.60 7.63
CA ALA A 378 -9.61 3.41 8.29
C ALA A 378 -10.34 3.67 9.62
N ASP A 379 -10.47 4.91 10.08
CA ASP A 379 -11.07 5.18 11.39
C ASP A 379 -12.61 5.14 11.39
N ARG A 380 -13.19 5.07 12.58
CA ARG A 380 -14.64 5.24 12.79
C ARG A 380 -15.07 6.70 12.51
N PRO A 381 -16.34 6.95 12.15
CA PRO A 381 -16.83 8.30 11.84
C PRO A 381 -16.55 9.32 12.95
N GLU A 382 -16.73 8.95 14.21
CA GLU A 382 -16.49 9.83 15.36
C GLU A 382 -15.03 10.31 15.41
N GLY A 383 -14.08 9.46 15.05
CA GLY A 383 -12.65 9.79 14.99
C GLY A 383 -12.36 10.94 14.03
N TYR A 384 -13.06 11.00 12.90
CA TYR A 384 -12.94 12.10 11.94
C TYR A 384 -13.76 13.33 12.35
N TYR A 385 -14.97 13.14 12.89
CA TYR A 385 -15.85 14.26 13.26
C TYR A 385 -15.30 15.10 14.42
N GLU A 386 -14.59 14.46 15.36
CA GLU A 386 -13.97 15.12 16.51
C GLU A 386 -12.70 15.91 16.16
N LEU A 387 -12.15 15.74 14.95
CA LEU A 387 -11.00 16.52 14.50
C LEU A 387 -11.32 18.01 14.39
N PRO A 388 -10.33 18.89 14.64
CA PRO A 388 -10.44 20.30 14.28
C PRO A 388 -10.71 20.50 12.78
N ASP A 389 -11.19 21.68 12.40
CA ASP A 389 -11.63 21.92 11.02
C ASP A 389 -10.52 21.81 9.98
N GLU A 390 -9.29 22.23 10.30
CA GLU A 390 -8.18 22.20 9.35
C GLU A 390 -7.67 20.80 8.98
N PRO A 391 -7.44 19.86 9.92
CA PRO A 391 -7.14 18.47 9.54
C PRO A 391 -8.29 17.79 8.79
N LYS A 392 -9.57 18.10 9.10
CA LYS A 392 -10.70 17.59 8.29
C LYS A 392 -10.62 18.13 6.88
N LYS A 393 -10.43 19.44 6.72
CA LYS A 393 -10.27 20.08 5.39
C LYS A 393 -9.11 19.48 4.62
N PHE A 394 -7.97 19.28 5.26
CA PHE A 394 -6.82 18.61 4.66
C PHE A 394 -7.17 17.21 4.13
N LEU A 395 -7.83 16.37 4.94
CA LEU A 395 -8.21 15.01 4.54
C LEU A 395 -9.29 14.95 3.45
N ARG A 396 -10.08 16.02 3.26
CA ARG A 396 -10.97 16.17 2.10
C ARG A 396 -10.21 16.45 0.80
N GLU A 397 -9.09 17.19 0.92
CA GLU A 397 -8.38 17.77 -0.22
C GLU A 397 -7.09 17.01 -0.61
N VAL A 398 -6.57 16.15 0.26
CA VAL A 398 -5.32 15.41 0.02
C VAL A 398 -5.49 14.44 -1.15
N PRO A 399 -4.66 14.54 -2.21
CA PRO A 399 -4.71 13.61 -3.33
C PRO A 399 -4.30 12.19 -2.94
N THR A 400 -4.74 11.21 -3.72
CA THR A 400 -4.26 9.81 -3.65
C THR A 400 -3.43 9.41 -4.86
N SER A 401 -3.22 10.34 -5.80
CA SER A 401 -2.32 10.17 -6.93
C SER A 401 -1.46 11.42 -7.09
N TRP A 402 -0.22 11.21 -7.53
CA TRP A 402 0.82 12.22 -7.48
C TRP A 402 1.51 12.32 -8.83
N ASP A 403 1.92 13.53 -9.19
CA ASP A 403 2.68 13.77 -10.42
C ASP A 403 4.19 13.69 -10.16
N GLU A 404 4.60 13.85 -8.90
CA GLU A 404 6.00 13.84 -8.48
C GLU A 404 6.13 13.46 -7.01
N THR A 405 7.23 12.77 -6.66
CA THR A 405 7.58 12.39 -5.28
C THR A 405 9.06 12.67 -5.05
N GLN A 406 9.37 13.25 -3.89
CA GLN A 406 10.74 13.55 -3.47
C GLN A 406 10.93 13.22 -1.98
N LEU A 407 12.03 12.56 -1.66
CA LEU A 407 12.49 12.41 -0.28
C LEU A 407 13.26 13.67 0.12
N LEU A 408 12.77 14.41 1.12
CA LEU A 408 13.45 15.60 1.62
C LEU A 408 14.53 15.23 2.65
N GLN A 409 14.20 14.31 3.55
CA GLN A 409 15.12 13.72 4.52
C GLN A 409 14.52 12.47 5.15
N GLY A 410 15.35 11.65 5.78
CA GLY A 410 14.89 10.51 6.57
C GLY A 410 15.91 9.38 6.64
N PHE A 411 15.61 8.39 7.47
CA PHE A 411 16.38 7.17 7.58
C PHE A 411 15.45 6.00 7.94
N PRO A 412 15.53 4.85 7.24
CA PRO A 412 14.64 3.71 7.49
C PRO A 412 14.67 3.26 8.95
N GLY A 413 13.50 3.28 9.61
CA GLY A 413 13.35 2.90 11.01
C GLY A 413 13.54 4.04 12.02
N LYS A 414 13.73 5.28 11.55
CA LYS A 414 13.89 6.46 12.42
C LYS A 414 12.88 7.56 12.10
N ASP A 415 12.87 8.04 10.88
CA ASP A 415 12.03 9.15 10.43
C ASP A 415 11.99 9.24 8.91
N VAL A 416 10.97 9.92 8.39
CA VAL A 416 10.87 10.30 6.98
C VAL A 416 10.18 11.65 6.87
N VAL A 417 10.66 12.48 5.94
CA VAL A 417 9.99 13.66 5.43
C VAL A 417 9.97 13.57 3.92
N MET A 418 8.78 13.47 3.37
CA MET A 418 8.54 13.24 1.95
C MET A 418 7.62 14.33 1.40
N ALA A 419 7.95 14.84 0.22
CA ALA A 419 7.12 15.77 -0.54
C ALA A 419 6.52 15.07 -1.74
N ARG A 420 5.23 15.29 -1.99
CA ARG A 420 4.53 14.84 -3.19
C ARG A 420 3.80 16.00 -3.83
N ARG A 421 3.84 16.08 -5.16
CA ARG A 421 3.17 17.15 -5.92
C ARG A 421 1.95 16.62 -6.63
N LYS A 422 0.87 17.40 -6.60
CA LYS A 422 -0.26 17.24 -7.51
C LYS A 422 -0.58 18.58 -8.14
N ASN A 423 -0.57 18.63 -9.47
CA ASN A 423 -0.62 19.87 -10.23
C ASN A 423 0.47 20.85 -9.74
N ASN A 424 0.07 22.01 -9.23
CA ASN A 424 0.95 23.03 -8.68
C ASN A 424 1.01 23.05 -7.15
N VAL A 425 0.38 22.09 -6.46
CA VAL A 425 0.34 22.02 -4.99
C VAL A 425 1.26 20.91 -4.50
N TRP A 426 2.09 21.24 -3.52
CA TRP A 426 2.96 20.29 -2.82
C TRP A 426 2.36 19.92 -1.47
N TYR A 427 2.45 18.63 -1.15
CA TYR A 427 2.04 18.05 0.12
C TYR A 427 3.28 17.42 0.73
N VAL A 428 3.62 17.79 1.96
CA VAL A 428 4.75 17.23 2.70
C VAL A 428 4.22 16.44 3.88
N GLY A 429 4.63 15.19 4.03
CA GLY A 429 4.36 14.37 5.21
C GLY A 429 5.65 14.08 5.95
N GLY A 430 5.66 14.31 7.26
CA GLY A 430 6.78 14.00 8.14
C GLY A 430 6.37 13.11 9.30
N ILE A 431 7.05 11.99 9.50
CA ILE A 431 6.83 11.10 10.65
C ILE A 431 8.13 10.77 11.37
N ASN A 432 8.05 10.67 12.69
CA ASN A 432 9.10 10.17 13.56
C ASN A 432 8.67 8.81 14.13
N GLY A 433 9.48 7.77 13.95
CA GLY A 433 9.21 6.43 14.47
C GLY A 433 9.82 6.16 15.85
N GLU A 434 10.70 7.04 16.31
CA GLU A 434 11.46 6.83 17.54
C GLU A 434 10.69 7.25 18.81
N ASN A 435 11.14 6.73 19.95
CA ASN A 435 10.59 7.04 21.27
C ASN A 435 11.17 8.34 21.88
N ILE A 436 11.82 9.17 21.07
CA ILE A 436 12.36 10.49 21.42
C ILE A 436 11.80 11.55 20.48
N GLU A 437 11.70 12.77 20.98
CA GLU A 437 11.30 13.95 20.18
C GLU A 437 12.42 14.38 19.23
N LYS A 438 12.05 14.95 18.07
CA LYS A 438 12.97 15.48 17.07
C LYS A 438 12.64 16.93 16.73
N ASN A 439 13.67 17.67 16.32
CA ASN A 439 13.48 18.94 15.63
C ASN A 439 13.90 18.76 14.17
N ILE A 440 12.95 18.90 13.26
CA ILE A 440 13.12 18.73 11.83
C ILE A 440 13.24 20.12 11.19
N ASN A 441 14.38 20.42 10.56
CA ASN A 441 14.51 21.62 9.76
C ASN A 441 13.95 21.35 8.35
N LEU A 442 12.72 21.79 8.10
CA LEU A 442 12.05 21.62 6.81
C LEU A 442 12.52 22.72 5.85
N LYS A 443 13.23 22.32 4.79
CA LYS A 443 13.70 23.19 3.71
C LYS A 443 12.79 23.09 2.49
N PHE A 444 12.79 24.14 1.66
CA PHE A 444 11.89 24.28 0.51
C PHE A 444 12.65 24.48 -0.81
N ASP A 445 13.89 24.01 -0.90
CA ASP A 445 14.77 24.17 -2.06
C ASP A 445 14.29 23.39 -3.31
N PHE A 446 13.32 22.50 -3.15
CA PHE A 446 12.59 21.83 -4.24
C PHE A 446 11.51 22.70 -4.89
N LEU A 447 11.16 23.85 -4.31
CA LEU A 447 10.21 24.81 -4.90
C LEU A 447 10.88 25.71 -5.94
N ASP A 448 10.07 26.33 -6.81
CA ASP A 448 10.59 27.27 -7.81
C ASP A 448 11.10 28.56 -7.15
N LYS A 449 12.32 28.98 -7.52
CA LYS A 449 13.08 30.07 -6.88
C LYS A 449 12.52 31.48 -7.04
N HIS A 450 11.45 31.66 -7.81
CA HIS A 450 10.89 32.97 -8.14
C HIS A 450 9.43 33.13 -7.72
N ASN A 451 8.91 32.16 -6.99
CA ASN A 451 7.53 32.15 -6.52
C ASN A 451 7.50 32.27 -5.00
N LYS A 452 6.46 32.94 -4.50
CA LYS A 452 6.07 32.86 -3.10
C LYS A 452 4.97 31.81 -2.97
N TYR A 453 5.00 31.10 -1.86
CA TYR A 453 4.04 30.04 -1.59
C TYR A 453 3.36 30.29 -0.26
N LYS A 454 2.06 29.97 -0.20
CA LYS A 454 1.34 29.81 1.06
C LYS A 454 1.71 28.44 1.63
N LEU A 455 2.29 28.45 2.83
CA LEU A 455 2.55 27.26 3.63
C LEU A 455 1.46 27.12 4.70
N ARG A 456 0.82 25.96 4.74
CA ARG A 456 -0.01 25.53 5.86
C ARG A 456 0.62 24.31 6.51
N LEU A 457 1.09 24.44 7.73
CA LEU A 457 1.68 23.36 8.52
C LEU A 457 0.70 22.89 9.59
N ILE A 458 0.29 21.63 9.53
CA ILE A 458 -0.56 20.96 10.53
C ILE A 458 0.31 19.92 11.24
N LYS A 459 0.50 20.09 12.55
CA LYS A 459 1.44 19.26 13.34
C LYS A 459 0.89 18.92 14.71
N ASP A 460 1.55 17.99 15.38
CA ASP A 460 1.30 17.74 16.80
C ASP A 460 1.40 19.02 17.64
N GLY A 461 0.51 19.11 18.64
CA GLY A 461 0.47 20.15 19.64
C GLY A 461 1.33 19.81 20.87
N LYS A 462 0.80 20.09 22.05
CA LYS A 462 1.52 19.81 23.32
C LYS A 462 1.59 18.31 23.64
N HIS A 463 0.66 17.53 23.10
CA HIS A 463 0.60 16.08 23.26
C HIS A 463 0.11 15.42 21.97
N ASP A 464 0.21 14.09 21.92
CA ASP A 464 -0.03 13.21 20.77
C ASP A 464 -1.44 13.24 20.17
N LYS A 465 -2.43 13.75 20.90
CA LYS A 465 -3.83 13.89 20.45
C LYS A 465 -4.27 15.34 20.22
N GLN A 466 -3.33 16.27 20.20
CA GLN A 466 -3.61 17.68 19.91
C GLN A 466 -2.98 18.04 18.57
N ILE A 467 -3.71 18.78 17.74
CA ILE A 467 -3.20 19.33 16.48
C ILE A 467 -3.11 20.86 16.60
N VAL A 468 -2.05 21.43 16.02
CA VAL A 468 -1.87 22.86 15.83
C VAL A 468 -1.65 23.14 14.35
N THR A 469 -2.28 24.19 13.85
CA THR A 469 -2.10 24.68 12.47
C THR A 469 -1.36 26.01 12.49
N ASN A 470 -0.37 26.17 11.62
CA ASN A 470 0.35 27.40 11.40
C ASN A 470 0.34 27.72 9.90
N ASP A 471 -0.13 28.92 9.55
CA ASP A 471 -0.08 29.44 8.19
C ASP A 471 1.05 30.48 8.09
N SER A 472 1.80 30.44 6.99
CA SER A 472 2.83 31.44 6.66
C SER A 472 3.00 31.59 5.16
N VAL A 473 3.85 32.53 4.76
CA VAL A 473 4.33 32.68 3.38
C VAL A 473 5.81 32.35 3.37
N ILE A 474 6.23 31.56 2.39
CA ILE A 474 7.61 31.11 2.22
C ILE A 474 8.09 31.31 0.78
N GLU A 475 9.41 31.31 0.61
CA GLU A 475 10.13 31.18 -0.65
C GLU A 475 11.02 29.92 -0.63
N SER A 476 11.56 29.51 -1.77
CA SER A 476 12.38 28.29 -1.86
C SER A 476 13.67 28.32 -1.02
N THR A 477 14.11 29.50 -0.59
CA THR A 477 15.31 29.69 0.24
C THR A 477 15.02 29.62 1.74
N ASP A 478 13.75 29.62 2.13
CA ASP A 478 13.36 29.59 3.53
C ASP A 478 13.49 28.18 4.13
N SER A 479 13.44 28.12 5.46
CA SER A 479 13.26 26.87 6.20
C SER A 479 12.40 27.10 7.43
N VAL A 480 11.76 26.04 7.92
CA VAL A 480 10.95 26.05 9.14
C VAL A 480 11.38 24.92 10.05
N ASP A 481 11.66 25.24 11.31
CA ASP A 481 11.91 24.23 12.34
C ASP A 481 10.58 23.66 12.85
N VAL A 482 10.40 22.36 12.63
CA VAL A 482 9.23 21.60 13.04
C VAL A 482 9.63 20.69 14.19
N LYS A 483 9.15 21.04 15.37
CA LYS A 483 9.17 20.16 16.54
C LYS A 483 8.22 18.97 16.31
N VAL A 484 8.75 17.76 16.28
CA VAL A 484 8.00 16.51 16.06
C VAL A 484 8.12 15.62 17.29
N LEU A 485 6.99 15.26 17.89
CA LEU A 485 6.95 14.45 19.10
C LEU A 485 7.57 13.05 18.86
N ARG A 486 7.84 12.31 19.95
CA ARG A 486 8.10 10.86 19.85
C ARG A 486 6.91 10.18 19.19
N ARG A 487 7.13 9.31 18.21
CA ARG A 487 6.06 8.69 17.41
C ARG A 487 5.12 9.75 16.78
N GLY A 488 5.67 10.95 16.57
CA GLY A 488 5.01 12.18 16.16
C GLY A 488 4.93 12.33 14.65
N GLY A 489 4.24 13.38 14.19
CA GLY A 489 4.30 13.78 12.79
C GLY A 489 3.71 15.15 12.48
N PHE A 490 3.71 15.46 11.19
CA PHE A 490 3.12 16.67 10.62
C PHE A 490 2.80 16.49 9.13
N VAL A 491 1.85 17.29 8.65
CA VAL A 491 1.65 17.53 7.22
C VAL A 491 1.82 19.00 6.90
N ALA A 492 2.31 19.31 5.70
CA ALA A 492 2.31 20.65 5.15
C ALA A 492 1.66 20.68 3.77
N VAL A 493 0.86 21.70 3.50
CA VAL A 493 0.34 22.01 2.16
C VAL A 493 0.99 23.31 1.70
N ILE A 494 1.61 23.27 0.53
CA ILE A 494 2.35 24.37 -0.06
C ILE A 494 1.75 24.67 -1.43
N SER A 495 1.18 25.86 -1.58
CA SER A 495 0.50 26.28 -2.81
C SER A 495 1.06 27.61 -3.29
N PRO A 496 1.22 27.83 -4.60
CA PRO A 496 1.60 29.13 -5.15
C PRO A 496 0.62 30.21 -4.70
N LEU A 497 1.15 31.41 -4.42
CA LEU A 497 0.35 32.59 -4.11
C LEU A 497 -0.23 33.29 -5.34
#